data_AF-A0A437PS48-F1
#
_entry.id   AF-A0A437PS48-F1
#
_cell.length_a   1.000
_cell.length_b   1.000
_cell.length_c   1.000
_cell.angle_alpha   90.00
_cell.angle_beta   90.00
_cell.angle_gamma   90.00
#
_symmetry.space_group_name_H-M   'P 1'
#
loop_
_entity.id
_entity.type
_entity.pdbx_description
1 polymer ?
#
loop_
_entity_poly.entity_id
_entity_poly.type
_entity_poly.pdbx_seq_one_letter_code
_entity_poly.pdbx_strand_id
1 'polypeptide(L)'
;MQIQRFIPNTSELNNYYDYFFDDHHVKKPYDTADYLKVIQIYETQCEQYFIDLFNKLGIQSSTKTERYSLPFSDEIVHVQEGTHNLYITFNLQEFARIVVLELLNKEVKKLRFYILGDVDMKRNKGSVSLYSKIVWRFRFYKSI
;
A
#
# COMPACT_ATOMS: atom_id res chain seq x y z
N MET A 1 -16.78 11.11 0.04
CA MET A 1 -16.02 10.99 -1.22
C MET A 1 -15.65 9.53 -1.38
N GLN A 2 -16.10 8.88 -2.45
CA GLN A 2 -15.85 7.46 -2.70
C GLN A 2 -14.37 7.27 -3.07
N ILE A 3 -13.72 6.29 -2.46
CA ILE A 3 -12.27 6.10 -2.59
C ILE A 3 -11.96 5.60 -4.00
N GLN A 4 -11.32 6.43 -4.84
CA GLN A 4 -10.80 5.99 -6.14
C GLN A 4 -9.47 5.27 -5.91
N ARG A 5 -9.49 3.94 -6.04
CA ARG A 5 -8.30 3.08 -6.12
C ARG A 5 -7.80 3.04 -7.55
N PHE A 6 -6.49 2.99 -7.76
CA PHE A 6 -5.94 2.72 -9.07
C PHE A 6 -6.17 1.26 -9.47
N ILE A 7 -6.82 1.05 -10.62
CA ILE A 7 -7.00 -0.25 -11.25
C ILE A 7 -6.16 -0.26 -12.52
N PRO A 8 -5.12 -1.13 -12.62
CA PRO A 8 -4.32 -1.24 -13.82
C PRO A 8 -5.14 -1.73 -15.02
N ASN A 9 -4.65 -1.47 -16.23
CA ASN A 9 -5.23 -2.05 -17.43
C ASN A 9 -5.05 -3.58 -17.41
N THR A 10 -6.04 -4.31 -17.94
CA THR A 10 -6.05 -5.79 -17.94
C THR A 10 -4.81 -6.40 -18.60
N SER A 11 -4.23 -5.75 -19.61
CA SER A 11 -3.00 -6.19 -20.29
C SER A 11 -1.73 -6.08 -19.43
N GLU A 12 -1.79 -5.38 -18.30
CA GLU A 12 -0.64 -5.10 -17.43
C GLU A 12 -0.73 -5.86 -16.10
N LEU A 13 -1.87 -6.49 -15.77
CA LEU A 13 -2.13 -7.14 -14.48
C LEU A 13 -1.11 -8.25 -14.13
N ASN A 14 -0.60 -8.98 -15.12
CA ASN A 14 0.43 -10.00 -14.88
C ASN A 14 1.72 -9.39 -14.28
N ASN A 15 2.10 -8.17 -14.68
CA ASN A 15 3.29 -7.50 -14.12
C ASN A 15 3.10 -7.18 -12.62
N TYR A 16 1.86 -6.91 -12.20
CA TYR A 16 1.54 -6.69 -10.79
C TYR A 16 1.54 -7.99 -9.99
N TYR A 17 1.19 -9.12 -10.60
CA TYR A 17 1.26 -10.40 -9.90
C TYR A 17 2.70 -10.78 -9.57
N ASP A 18 3.59 -10.76 -10.56
CA ASP A 18 5.03 -11.00 -10.37
C ASP A 18 5.63 -10.06 -9.31
N TYR A 19 5.10 -8.84 -9.21
CA TYR A 19 5.50 -7.88 -8.20
C TYR A 19 5.11 -8.28 -6.77
N PHE A 20 3.88 -8.77 -6.57
CA PHE A 20 3.38 -9.12 -5.23
C PHE A 20 3.75 -10.53 -4.79
N PHE A 21 3.97 -11.45 -5.74
CA PHE A 21 4.39 -12.82 -5.46
C PHE A 21 5.60 -13.16 -6.32
N ASP A 22 6.67 -13.56 -5.66
CA ASP A 22 7.83 -14.23 -6.25
C ASP A 22 7.47 -15.66 -6.68
N ASP A 23 6.33 -15.82 -7.37
CA ASP A 23 5.81 -17.10 -7.84
C ASP A 23 5.54 -17.02 -9.34
N HIS A 24 6.53 -17.45 -10.12
CA HIS A 24 6.48 -17.48 -11.58
C HIS A 24 5.56 -18.58 -12.16
N HIS A 25 4.69 -19.21 -11.35
CA HIS A 25 3.94 -20.40 -11.72
C HIS A 25 2.44 -20.22 -11.98
N VAL A 26 1.94 -19.01 -12.27
CA VAL A 26 0.52 -18.84 -12.64
C VAL A 26 0.31 -18.88 -14.16
N LYS A 27 -0.36 -19.96 -14.62
CA LYS A 27 -0.69 -20.23 -16.04
C LYS A 27 -2.02 -19.62 -16.52
N LYS A 28 -2.71 -18.80 -15.71
CA LYS A 28 -4.04 -18.25 -16.04
C LYS A 28 -4.01 -16.72 -16.14
N PRO A 29 -4.73 -16.09 -17.09
CA PRO A 29 -4.83 -14.64 -17.15
C PRO A 29 -5.39 -14.08 -15.84
N TYR A 30 -4.68 -13.15 -15.22
CA TYR A 30 -5.17 -12.41 -14.05
C TYR A 30 -6.29 -11.45 -14.47
N ASP A 31 -7.38 -11.43 -13.70
CA ASP A 31 -8.43 -10.42 -13.85
C ASP A 31 -8.37 -9.37 -12.73
N THR A 32 -9.23 -8.36 -12.82
CA THR A 32 -9.28 -7.26 -11.85
C THR A 32 -9.61 -7.75 -10.44
N ALA A 33 -10.44 -8.78 -10.29
CA ALA A 33 -10.81 -9.30 -8.98
C ALA A 33 -9.63 -10.00 -8.31
N ASP A 34 -8.84 -10.75 -9.09
CA ASP A 34 -7.62 -11.36 -8.60
C ASP A 34 -6.60 -10.30 -8.15
N TYR A 35 -6.37 -9.26 -8.96
CA TYR A 35 -5.51 -8.13 -8.57
C TYR A 35 -5.96 -7.46 -7.26
N LEU A 36 -7.26 -7.17 -7.12
CA LEU A 36 -7.81 -6.56 -5.92
C LEU A 36 -7.60 -7.43 -4.68
N LYS A 37 -7.75 -8.75 -4.81
CA LYS A 37 -7.53 -9.70 -3.72
C LYS A 37 -6.05 -9.70 -3.31
N VAL A 38 -5.15 -9.74 -4.27
CA VAL A 38 -3.70 -9.75 -4.05
C VAL A 38 -3.24 -8.51 -3.30
N ILE A 39 -3.62 -7.35 -3.81
CA ILE A 39 -3.17 -6.09 -3.23
C ILE A 39 -3.79 -5.87 -1.84
N GLN A 40 -5.02 -6.36 -1.63
CA GLN A 40 -5.65 -6.34 -0.31
C GLN A 40 -4.87 -7.19 0.71
N ILE A 41 -4.38 -8.37 0.31
CA ILE A 41 -3.54 -9.22 1.18
C ILE A 41 -2.27 -8.47 1.56
N TYR A 42 -1.56 -7.89 0.59
CA TYR A 42 -0.33 -7.13 0.82
C TYR A 42 -0.55 -5.94 1.76
N GLU A 43 -1.61 -5.16 1.54
CA GLU A 43 -2.00 -4.07 2.44
C GLU A 43 -2.31 -4.55 3.86
N THR A 44 -2.94 -5.73 4.00
CA THR A 44 -3.23 -6.33 5.31
C THR A 44 -1.96 -6.69 6.06
N GLN A 45 -0.96 -7.22 5.34
CA GLN A 45 0.36 -7.52 5.92
C GLN A 45 1.08 -6.25 6.36
N CYS A 46 1.01 -5.18 5.56
CA CYS A 46 1.54 -3.87 5.94
C CYS A 46 0.82 -3.32 7.18
N GLU A 47 -0.50 -3.41 7.22
CA GLU A 47 -1.30 -2.99 8.38
C GLU A 47 -0.91 -3.74 9.67
N GLN A 48 -0.68 -5.06 9.59
CA GLN A 48 -0.20 -5.84 10.73
C GLN A 48 1.18 -5.36 11.21
N TYR A 49 2.10 -5.08 10.28
CA TYR A 49 3.40 -4.49 10.61
C TYR A 49 3.24 -3.16 11.36
N PHE A 50 2.32 -2.30 10.92
CA PHE A 50 2.04 -1.03 11.60
C PHE A 50 1.39 -1.22 12.98
N ILE A 51 0.47 -2.17 13.15
CA ILE A 51 -0.08 -2.50 14.47
C ILE A 51 1.03 -2.86 15.44
N ASP A 52 1.95 -3.75 15.03
CA ASP A 52 3.05 -4.21 15.87
C ASP A 52 4.02 -3.05 16.21
N LEU A 53 4.29 -2.18 15.24
CA LEU A 53 5.09 -0.98 15.44
C LEU A 53 4.42 0.00 16.42
N PHE A 54 3.14 0.29 16.25
CA PHE A 54 2.39 1.19 17.11
C PHE A 54 2.28 0.67 18.53
N ASN A 55 2.06 -0.64 18.71
CA ASN A 55 2.07 -1.27 20.02
C ASN A 55 3.41 -1.06 20.75
N LYS A 56 4.54 -1.19 20.06
CA LYS A 56 5.88 -0.93 20.62
C LYS A 56 6.10 0.54 20.99
N LEU A 57 5.44 1.47 20.29
CA LEU A 57 5.52 2.91 20.54
C LEU A 57 4.48 3.40 21.56
N GLY A 58 3.67 2.51 22.13
CA GLY A 58 2.59 2.87 23.06
C GLY A 58 1.43 3.62 22.39
N ILE A 59 1.27 3.46 21.08
CA ILE A 59 0.15 4.00 20.31
C ILE A 59 -0.93 2.92 20.20
N GLN A 60 -2.09 3.16 20.78
CA GLN A 60 -3.24 2.26 20.65
C GLN A 60 -3.77 2.33 19.21
N SER A 61 -3.76 1.20 18.52
CA SER A 61 -4.15 1.17 17.11
C SER A 61 -5.10 0.01 16.81
N SER A 62 -5.94 0.20 15.80
CA SER A 62 -6.76 -0.87 15.22
C SER A 62 -6.95 -0.62 13.73
N THR A 63 -7.11 -1.70 12.97
CA THR A 63 -7.44 -1.61 11.54
C THR A 63 -8.96 -1.57 11.34
N LYS A 64 -9.39 -1.11 10.17
CA LYS A 64 -10.78 -1.26 9.73
C LYS A 64 -10.94 -2.53 8.91
N THR A 65 -11.99 -3.29 9.20
CA THR A 65 -12.40 -4.47 8.42
C THR A 65 -12.89 -4.09 7.03
N GLU A 66 -13.63 -2.97 6.92
CA GLU A 66 -14.08 -2.42 5.64
C GLU A 66 -13.32 -1.12 5.32
N ARG A 67 -12.37 -1.21 4.39
CA ARG A 67 -11.48 -0.11 4.01
C ARG A 67 -12.17 0.99 3.22
N TYR A 68 -13.18 0.63 2.42
CA TYR A 68 -13.81 1.54 1.45
C TYR A 68 -15.11 2.19 1.93
N SER A 69 -15.67 1.74 3.04
CA SER A 69 -17.03 2.12 3.45
C SER A 69 -17.11 3.33 4.36
N LEU A 70 -15.98 3.87 4.81
CA LEU A 70 -15.98 4.94 5.81
C LEU A 70 -15.06 6.11 5.43
N PRO A 71 -15.37 7.33 5.91
CA PRO A 71 -14.52 8.50 5.72
C PRO A 71 -13.09 8.31 6.30
N PHE A 72 -12.30 9.36 6.34
CA PHE A 72 -11.09 9.46 7.16
C PHE A 72 -10.99 10.93 7.60
N SER A 73 -10.37 11.20 8.75
CA SER A 73 -10.11 12.59 9.17
C SER A 73 -8.78 13.09 8.62
N ASP A 74 -7.81 12.20 8.50
CA ASP A 74 -6.44 12.53 8.12
C ASP A 74 -5.88 11.49 7.14
N GLU A 75 -4.99 11.97 6.26
CA GLU A 75 -4.27 11.16 5.28
C GLU A 75 -2.80 11.58 5.27
N ILE A 76 -1.91 10.58 5.28
CA ILE A 76 -0.48 10.73 5.05
C ILE A 76 -0.17 10.03 3.73
N VAL A 77 0.33 10.79 2.76
CA VAL A 77 0.68 10.28 1.42
C VAL A 77 2.19 10.20 1.29
N HIS A 78 2.69 9.07 0.80
CA HIS A 78 4.10 8.90 0.45
C HIS A 78 4.23 8.33 -0.95
N VAL A 79 5.20 8.81 -1.70
CA VAL A 79 5.46 8.37 -3.08
C VAL A 79 6.88 7.83 -3.15
N GLN A 80 7.02 6.58 -3.61
CA GLN A 80 8.32 5.99 -3.92
C GLN A 80 8.38 5.68 -5.41
N GLU A 81 9.45 6.13 -6.06
CA GLU A 81 9.71 5.92 -7.49
C GLU A 81 11.00 5.12 -7.66
N GLY A 82 11.01 4.16 -8.56
CA GLY A 82 12.11 3.24 -8.77
C GLY A 82 12.32 2.90 -10.24
N THR A 83 13.59 2.73 -10.61
CA THR A 83 14.02 2.23 -11.91
C THR A 83 14.89 1.01 -11.68
N HIS A 84 14.30 -0.19 -11.55
CA HIS A 84 14.89 -1.55 -11.72
C HIS A 84 14.00 -2.62 -11.05
N ASN A 85 14.28 -3.91 -11.38
CA ASN A 85 13.51 -5.13 -11.06
C ASN A 85 12.47 -5.02 -9.94
N LEU A 86 11.23 -5.40 -10.31
CA LEU A 86 9.99 -5.44 -9.51
C LEU A 86 10.18 -5.90 -8.06
N TYR A 87 11.17 -6.74 -7.79
CA TYR A 87 11.41 -7.38 -6.50
C TYR A 87 12.15 -6.53 -5.46
N ILE A 88 12.81 -5.42 -5.84
CA ILE A 88 13.67 -4.69 -4.91
C ILE A 88 13.05 -3.32 -4.58
N THR A 89 12.66 -3.18 -3.32
CA THR A 89 12.56 -1.92 -2.55
C THR A 89 11.31 -1.04 -2.67
N PHE A 90 10.14 -1.59 -2.35
CA PHE A 90 9.23 -0.77 -1.53
C PHE A 90 9.72 -0.81 -0.08
N ASN A 91 10.29 0.30 0.36
CA ASN A 91 10.82 0.42 1.69
C ASN A 91 9.69 0.75 2.66
N LEU A 92 8.98 -0.28 3.12
CA LEU A 92 7.92 -0.15 4.13
C LEU A 92 8.44 0.52 5.40
N GLN A 93 9.72 0.34 5.75
CA GLN A 93 10.32 0.97 6.93
C GLN A 93 10.45 2.49 6.75
N GLU A 94 10.81 2.96 5.55
CA GLU A 94 10.84 4.39 5.23
C GLU A 94 9.43 4.99 5.34
N PHE A 95 8.45 4.35 4.73
CA PHE A 95 7.05 4.79 4.85
C PHE A 95 6.60 4.80 6.31
N ALA A 96 6.95 3.78 7.09
CA ALA A 96 6.61 3.69 8.50
C ALA A 96 7.26 4.80 9.33
N ARG A 97 8.50 5.21 9.03
CA ARG A 97 9.15 6.35 9.69
C ARG A 97 8.38 7.64 9.44
N ILE A 98 7.94 7.89 8.21
CA ILE A 98 7.15 9.07 7.86
C ILE A 98 5.84 9.08 8.63
N VAL A 99 5.12 7.96 8.63
CA VAL A 99 3.86 7.82 9.36
C VAL A 99 4.06 8.05 10.87
N VAL A 100 5.05 7.41 11.47
CA VAL A 100 5.34 7.58 12.90
C VAL A 100 5.69 9.02 13.24
N LEU A 101 6.53 9.68 12.43
CA LEU A 101 6.90 11.08 12.63
C LEU A 101 5.67 11.99 12.64
N GLU A 102 4.79 11.83 11.65
CA GLU A 102 3.52 12.59 11.56
C GLU A 102 2.61 12.34 12.76
N LEU A 103 2.45 11.08 13.19
CA LEU A 103 1.64 10.74 14.36
C LEU A 103 2.19 11.33 15.65
N LEU A 104 3.51 11.34 15.82
CA LEU A 104 4.17 11.94 16.97
C LEU A 104 4.00 13.47 16.98
N ASN A 105 4.21 14.13 15.84
CA ASN A 105 4.03 15.58 15.69
C ASN A 105 2.58 16.02 15.99
N LYS A 106 1.59 15.17 15.65
CA LYS A 106 0.17 15.40 15.93
C LYS A 106 -0.29 14.90 17.30
N GLU A 107 0.63 14.41 18.12
CA GLU A 107 0.38 13.82 19.44
C GLU A 107 -0.74 12.77 19.42
N VAL A 108 -0.74 11.90 18.40
CA VAL A 108 -1.74 10.84 18.25
C VAL A 108 -1.34 9.64 19.12
N LYS A 109 -2.15 9.36 20.15
CA LYS A 109 -1.95 8.22 21.05
C LYS A 109 -2.90 7.05 20.79
N LYS A 110 -4.00 7.32 20.10
CA LYS A 110 -5.03 6.33 19.77
C LYS A 110 -5.61 6.60 18.39
N LEU A 111 -5.60 5.59 17.53
CA LEU A 111 -6.06 5.75 16.16
C LEU A 111 -6.70 4.48 15.59
N ARG A 112 -7.55 4.68 14.59
CA ARG A 112 -8.03 3.61 13.71
C ARG A 112 -7.62 3.93 12.29
N PHE A 113 -7.00 2.98 11.59
CA PHE A 113 -6.38 3.24 10.29
C PHE A 113 -6.64 2.14 9.25
N TYR A 114 -6.29 2.45 8.02
CA TYR A 114 -6.10 1.50 6.93
C TYR A 114 -5.06 2.07 5.95
N ILE A 115 -4.46 1.19 5.16
CA ILE A 115 -3.42 1.54 4.21
C ILE A 115 -3.88 1.20 2.80
N LEU A 116 -3.62 2.11 1.87
CA LEU A 116 -3.76 1.86 0.44
C LEU A 116 -2.41 1.98 -0.25
N GLY A 117 -2.06 0.99 -1.06
CA GLY A 117 -0.93 1.05 -1.98
C GLY A 117 -1.44 1.04 -3.42
N ASP A 118 -1.22 2.13 -4.15
CA ASP A 118 -1.46 2.19 -5.59
C ASP A 118 -0.13 2.07 -6.32
N VAL A 119 0.05 0.99 -7.08
CA VAL A 119 1.26 0.77 -7.89
C VAL A 119 0.97 1.19 -9.33
N ASP A 120 1.85 1.96 -9.93
CA ASP A 120 1.86 2.33 -11.34
C ASP A 120 3.15 1.79 -11.96
N MET A 121 3.01 0.82 -12.86
CA MET A 121 4.12 0.25 -13.61
C MET A 121 4.01 0.66 -15.07
N LYS A 122 5.06 1.27 -15.59
CA LYS A 122 5.14 1.67 -17.00
C LYS A 122 6.35 1.03 -17.66
N ARG A 123 6.10 0.33 -18.76
CA ARG A 123 7.16 -0.12 -19.65
C ARG A 123 7.50 1.01 -20.62
N ASN A 124 8.71 1.56 -20.51
CA ASN A 124 9.18 2.54 -21.48
C ASN A 124 9.37 1.85 -22.84
N LYS A 125 8.68 2.34 -23.88
CA LYS A 125 8.80 1.81 -25.25
C LYS A 125 10.27 1.83 -25.67
N GLY A 126 10.85 0.65 -25.92
CA GLY A 126 12.24 0.49 -26.36
C GLY A 126 13.28 0.26 -25.26
N SER A 127 12.88 0.17 -23.98
CA SER A 127 13.80 -0.15 -22.87
C SER A 127 13.45 -1.48 -22.20
N VAL A 128 14.48 -2.19 -21.70
CA VAL A 128 14.32 -3.40 -20.86
C VAL A 128 13.89 -3.04 -19.44
N SER A 129 14.03 -1.76 -19.04
CA SER A 129 13.67 -1.27 -17.70
C SER A 129 12.18 -1.02 -17.53
N LEU A 130 11.62 -1.56 -16.45
CA LEU A 130 10.31 -1.18 -15.93
C LEU A 130 10.48 0.02 -15.00
N TYR A 131 9.73 1.08 -15.24
CA TYR A 131 9.54 2.15 -14.27
C TYR A 131 8.42 1.73 -13.32
N SER A 132 8.66 1.81 -12.02
CA SER A 132 7.66 1.55 -11.00
C SER A 132 7.50 2.75 -10.07
N LYS A 133 6.25 3.05 -9.73
CA LYS A 133 5.87 4.06 -8.76
C LYS A 133 4.86 3.44 -7.82
N ILE A 134 5.02 3.62 -6.52
CA ILE A 134 3.96 3.36 -5.54
C ILE A 134 3.54 4.65 -4.87
N VAL A 135 2.23 4.81 -4.72
CA VAL A 135 1.61 5.84 -3.91
C VAL A 135 0.99 5.17 -2.70
N TRP A 136 1.62 5.35 -1.56
CA TRP A 136 1.09 4.92 -0.27
C TRP A 136 0.18 5.98 0.30
N ARG A 137 -0.96 5.55 0.85
CA ARG A 137 -1.88 6.40 1.61
C ARG A 137 -2.18 5.72 2.94
N PHE A 138 -1.66 6.29 4.02
CA PHE A 138 -2.04 5.93 5.38
C PHE A 138 -3.18 6.84 5.82
N ARG A 139 -4.36 6.28 6.00
CA ARG A 139 -5.56 7.03 6.37
C ARG A 139 -6.00 6.64 7.76
N PHE A 140 -6.30 7.63 8.59
CA PHE A 140 -6.64 7.36 9.97
C PHE A 140 -7.67 8.32 10.54
N TYR A 141 -8.17 7.92 11.70
CA TYR A 141 -8.96 8.73 12.59
C TYR A 141 -8.30 8.77 13.95
N LYS A 142 -8.13 9.96 14.49
CA LYS A 142 -7.81 10.12 15.90
C LYS A 142 -9.02 9.67 16.70
N SER A 143 -8.85 8.62 17.49
CA SER A 143 -9.85 8.29 18.51
C SER A 143 -9.55 9.14 19.73
N ILE A 144 -10.52 9.94 20.16
CA ILE A 144 -10.46 10.69 21.41
C ILE A 144 -10.37 9.70 22.58
#